data_AF-A0A4Q6CKV1-F1
#
_entry.id   AF-A0A4Q6CKV1-F1
#
_cell.length_a   1.000
_cell.length_b   1.000
_cell.length_c   1.000
_cell.angle_alpha   90.00
_cell.angle_beta   90.00
_cell.angle_gamma   90.00
#
_symmetry.space_group_name_H-M   'P 1'
#
loop_
_entity.id
_entity.type
_entity.pdbx_description
1 polymer ?
#
loop_
_entity_poly.entity_id
_entity_poly.type
_entity_poly.pdbx_seq_one_letter_code
_entity_poly.pdbx_strand_id
1 'polypeptide(L)'
;MFQFIYKNRKLILFCGLLLGTLSLAEAASARDLVDAAQQAQTLFNRIGIAAVGIGITLGGILFAVGAAQVGRMLLVSGFIGACAVLGAPAIISLVGKIFGSLS
;
A
#
# COMPACT_ATOMS: atom_id res chain seq x y z
N MET A 1 -46.64 33.51 10.36
CA MET A 1 -45.27 33.64 10.93
C MET A 1 -44.72 32.32 11.47
N PHE A 2 -45.50 31.52 12.22
CA PHE A 2 -45.05 30.23 12.79
C PHE A 2 -44.66 29.14 11.76
N GLN A 3 -45.35 29.04 10.62
CA GLN A 3 -45.07 28.05 9.58
C GLN A 3 -43.70 28.23 8.89
N PHE A 4 -43.19 29.47 8.84
CA PHE A 4 -41.91 29.78 8.18
C PHE A 4 -40.71 29.32 9.01
N ILE A 5 -40.82 29.41 10.34
CA ILE A 5 -39.79 28.97 11.29
C ILE A 5 -39.67 27.43 11.28
N TYR A 6 -40.80 26.72 11.19
CA TYR A 6 -40.81 25.26 11.17
C TYR A 6 -40.21 24.68 9.88
N LYS A 7 -40.42 25.36 8.74
CA LYS A 7 -39.86 24.99 7.44
C LYS A 7 -38.33 25.11 7.41
N ASN A 8 -37.78 26.19 7.97
CA ASN A 8 -36.32 26.38 8.05
C ASN A 8 -35.64 25.41 9.04
N ARG A 9 -36.30 25.06 10.14
CA ARG A 9 -35.76 24.09 11.12
C ARG A 9 -35.66 22.67 10.55
N LYS A 10 -36.63 22.25 9.73
CA LYS A 10 -36.55 20.98 8.99
C LYS A 10 -35.47 20.99 7.92
N LEU A 11 -35.25 22.13 7.26
CA LEU A 11 -34.20 22.29 6.23
C LEU A 11 -32.79 22.14 6.80
N ILE A 12 -32.53 22.73 7.99
CA ILE A 12 -31.22 22.65 8.66
C ILE A 12 -30.91 21.22 9.12
N LEU A 13 -31.91 20.52 9.67
CA LEU A 13 -31.75 19.10 10.04
C LEU A 13 -31.48 18.22 8.82
N PHE A 14 -32.13 18.51 7.69
CA PHE A 14 -31.93 17.77 6.44
C PHE A 14 -30.52 18.00 5.86
N CYS A 15 -30.03 19.24 5.84
CA CYS A 15 -28.65 19.54 5.42
C CYS A 15 -27.60 18.90 6.34
N GLY A 16 -27.80 18.94 7.66
CA GLY A 16 -26.89 18.31 8.62
C GLY A 16 -26.81 16.80 8.45
N LEU A 17 -27.94 16.15 8.18
CA LEU A 17 -28.01 14.71 7.95
C LEU A 17 -27.32 14.31 6.63
N LEU A 18 -27.52 15.08 5.56
CA LEU A 18 -26.83 14.88 4.28
C LEU A 18 -25.31 15.03 4.41
N LEU A 19 -24.84 16.08 5.09
CA LEU A 19 -23.41 16.31 5.35
C LEU A 19 -22.80 15.18 6.18
N GLY A 20 -23.51 14.68 7.20
CA GLY A 20 -23.08 13.52 7.96
C GLY A 20 -22.91 12.27 7.08
N THR A 21 -23.92 11.97 6.25
CA THR A 21 -23.85 10.81 5.35
C THR A 21 -22.75 10.93 4.28
N LEU A 22 -22.50 12.14 3.77
CA LEU A 22 -21.40 12.40 2.82
C LEU A 22 -20.03 12.18 3.48
N SER A 23 -19.86 12.68 4.71
CA SER A 23 -18.61 12.50 5.48
C SER A 23 -18.31 11.02 5.73
N LEU A 24 -19.34 10.24 6.05
CA LEU A 24 -19.25 8.80 6.30
C LEU A 24 -19.00 8.00 5.01
N ALA A 25 -19.55 8.42 3.88
CA ALA A 25 -19.32 7.79 2.58
C ALA A 25 -17.88 8.01 2.07
N GLU A 26 -17.33 9.21 2.29
CA GLU A 26 -15.93 9.54 1.97
C GLU A 26 -14.97 8.70 2.85
N ALA A 27 -15.26 8.61 4.15
CA ALA A 27 -14.46 7.83 5.10
C ALA A 27 -14.51 6.32 4.82
N ALA A 28 -15.66 5.80 4.36
CA ALA A 28 -15.80 4.40 3.94
C ALA A 28 -14.95 4.10 2.70
N SER A 29 -15.00 4.99 1.70
CA SER A 29 -14.21 4.86 0.46
C SER A 29 -12.70 4.95 0.74
N ALA A 30 -12.28 5.81 1.67
CA ALA A 30 -10.88 5.89 2.10
C ALA A 30 -10.43 4.62 2.81
N ARG A 31 -11.28 3.99 3.63
CA ARG A 31 -10.98 2.71 4.29
C ARG A 31 -10.83 1.57 3.29
N ASP A 32 -11.74 1.46 2.32
CA ASP A 32 -11.67 0.43 1.29
C ASP A 32 -10.40 0.56 0.42
N LEU A 33 -9.97 1.79 0.13
CA LEU A 33 -8.71 2.03 -0.58
C LEU A 33 -7.48 1.65 0.26
N VAL A 34 -7.50 1.90 1.57
CA VAL A 34 -6.43 1.49 2.48
C VAL A 34 -6.37 -0.03 2.61
N ASP A 35 -7.51 -0.70 2.75
CA ASP A 35 -7.58 -2.16 2.82
C ASP A 35 -7.16 -2.82 1.49
N ALA A 36 -7.58 -2.25 0.35
CA ALA A 36 -7.13 -2.68 -0.97
C ALA A 36 -5.62 -2.48 -1.16
N ALA A 37 -5.07 -1.36 -0.70
CA ALA A 37 -3.63 -1.11 -0.73
C ALA A 37 -2.85 -2.08 0.17
N GLN A 38 -3.36 -2.42 1.35
CA GLN A 38 -2.76 -3.42 2.23
C GLN A 38 -2.79 -4.82 1.62
N GLN A 39 -3.91 -5.22 1.00
CA GLN A 39 -3.99 -6.49 0.28
C GLN A 39 -3.00 -6.53 -0.89
N ALA A 40 -2.95 -5.48 -1.72
CA ALA A 40 -2.02 -5.37 -2.82
C ALA A 40 -0.57 -5.49 -2.34
N GLN A 41 -0.20 -4.77 -1.28
CA GLN A 41 1.13 -4.83 -0.68
C GLN A 41 1.49 -6.25 -0.22
N THR A 42 0.54 -6.95 0.38
CA THR A 42 0.74 -8.33 0.86
C THR A 42 0.99 -9.29 -0.30
N LEU A 43 0.24 -9.14 -1.40
CA LEU A 43 0.44 -9.92 -2.63
C LEU A 43 1.78 -9.60 -3.29
N PHE A 44 2.12 -8.31 -3.43
CA PHE A 44 3.42 -7.88 -3.98
C PHE A 44 4.60 -8.40 -3.18
N ASN A 45 4.50 -8.42 -1.84
CA ASN A 45 5.56 -8.95 -1.00
C ASN A 45 5.76 -10.46 -1.23
N ARG A 46 4.68 -11.23 -1.32
CA ARG A 46 4.75 -12.67 -1.63
C ARG A 46 5.36 -12.95 -3.00
N ILE A 47 4.92 -12.20 -4.02
CA ILE A 47 5.44 -12.33 -5.38
C ILE A 47 6.92 -11.92 -5.44
N GLY A 48 7.28 -10.81 -4.80
CA GLY A 48 8.64 -10.30 -4.74
C GLY A 48 9.60 -11.29 -4.09
N ILE A 49 9.22 -11.89 -2.95
CA ILE A 49 10.02 -12.92 -2.27
C ILE A 49 10.21 -14.14 -3.17
N ALA A 50 9.15 -14.61 -3.84
CA ALA A 50 9.23 -15.72 -4.77
C ALA A 50 10.17 -15.42 -5.97
N ALA A 51 10.05 -14.23 -6.56
CA ALA A 51 10.89 -13.79 -7.68
C ALA A 51 12.37 -13.67 -7.29
N VAL A 52 12.66 -13.17 -6.08
CA VAL A 52 14.02 -13.13 -5.52
C VAL A 52 14.58 -14.54 -5.36
N GLY A 53 13.81 -15.46 -4.78
CA GLY A 53 14.22 -16.86 -4.61
C GLY A 53 14.55 -17.53 -5.95
N ILE A 54 13.71 -17.33 -6.97
CA ILE A 54 13.94 -17.85 -8.32
C ILE A 54 15.20 -17.23 -8.94
N GLY A 55 15.38 -15.91 -8.83
CA GLY A 55 16.54 -15.20 -9.38
C GLY A 55 17.87 -15.62 -8.76
N ILE A 56 17.91 -15.79 -7.44
CA ILE A 56 19.11 -16.28 -6.74
C ILE A 56 19.41 -17.73 -7.12
N THR A 57 18.38 -18.58 -7.19
CA THR A 57 18.55 -20.00 -7.55
C THR A 57 19.06 -20.15 -8.98
N LEU A 58 18.45 -19.44 -9.95
CA LEU A 58 18.89 -19.44 -11.35
C LEU A 58 20.28 -18.81 -11.50
N GLY A 59 20.57 -17.72 -10.80
CA GLY A 59 21.89 -17.10 -10.78
C GLY A 59 22.98 -18.03 -10.24
N GLY A 60 22.67 -18.80 -9.20
CA GLY A 60 23.55 -19.81 -8.62
C GLY A 60 23.80 -20.99 -9.56
N ILE A 61 22.75 -21.47 -10.25
CA ILE A 61 22.88 -22.52 -11.27
C ILE A 61 23.74 -22.03 -12.44
N LEU A 62 23.48 -20.84 -12.97
CA LEU A 62 24.27 -20.26 -14.07
C LEU A 62 25.73 -20.02 -13.67
N PHE A 63 25.97 -19.62 -12.42
CA PHE A 63 27.31 -19.49 -11.89
C PHE A 63 28.04 -20.86 -11.82
N ALA A 64 27.34 -21.92 -11.41
CA ALA A 64 27.90 -23.28 -11.30
C ALA A 64 28.17 -23.93 -12.67
N VAL A 65 27.41 -23.60 -13.72
CA VAL A 65 27.55 -24.17 -15.08
C VAL A 65 28.67 -23.47 -15.89
N GLY A 66 29.43 -22.57 -15.28
CA GLY A 66 30.58 -21.90 -15.92
C GLY A 66 30.23 -20.58 -16.61
N ALA A 67 28.96 -20.15 -16.59
CA ALA A 67 28.56 -18.80 -17.02
C ALA A 67 28.80 -17.78 -15.90
N ALA A 68 30.02 -17.75 -15.35
CA ALA A 68 30.35 -17.03 -14.13
C ALA A 68 30.08 -15.52 -14.19
N GLN A 69 30.22 -14.89 -15.37
CA GLN A 69 29.94 -13.47 -15.56
C GLN A 69 28.44 -13.15 -15.51
N VAL A 70 27.62 -13.97 -16.18
CA VAL A 70 26.14 -13.81 -16.20
C VAL A 70 25.54 -14.22 -14.85
N GLY A 71 26.06 -15.30 -14.25
CA GLY A 71 25.68 -15.75 -12.91
C GLY A 71 25.98 -14.71 -11.84
N ARG A 72 27.18 -14.10 -11.82
CA ARG A 72 27.49 -13.00 -10.88
C ARG A 72 26.57 -11.81 -11.09
N MET A 73 26.32 -11.42 -12.34
CA MET A 73 25.48 -10.27 -12.65
C MET A 73 24.03 -10.49 -12.19
N LEU A 74 23.49 -11.69 -12.39
CA LEU A 74 22.17 -12.10 -11.90
C LEU A 74 22.09 -12.24 -10.38
N LEU A 75 23.14 -12.73 -9.73
CA LEU A 75 23.20 -12.81 -8.27
C LEU A 75 23.28 -11.42 -7.63
N VAL A 76 24.04 -10.49 -8.22
CA VAL A 76 24.11 -9.09 -7.75
C VAL A 76 22.78 -8.37 -7.96
N SER A 77 22.14 -8.52 -9.14
CA SER A 77 20.83 -7.92 -9.37
C SER A 77 19.74 -8.56 -8.50
N GLY A 78 19.81 -9.88 -8.29
CA GLY A 78 18.94 -10.62 -7.38
C GLY A 78 19.12 -10.20 -5.92
N PHE A 79 20.34 -9.94 -5.46
CA PHE A 79 20.63 -9.42 -4.13
C PHE A 79 20.11 -8.00 -3.92
N ILE A 80 20.29 -7.11 -4.91
CA ILE A 80 19.74 -5.75 -4.86
C ILE A 80 18.20 -5.81 -4.83
N GLY A 81 17.61 -6.67 -5.66
CA GLY A 81 16.16 -6.93 -5.65
C GLY A 81 15.66 -7.48 -4.31
N ALA A 82 16.41 -8.38 -3.68
CA ALA A 82 16.11 -8.91 -2.35
C ALA A 82 16.11 -7.79 -1.29
N CYS A 83 17.13 -6.94 -1.30
CA CYS A 83 17.23 -5.80 -0.41
C CYS A 83 16.11 -4.79 -0.64
N ALA A 84 15.68 -4.57 -1.89
CA ALA A 84 14.56 -3.69 -2.20
C ALA A 84 13.22 -4.27 -1.73
N VAL A 85 12.92 -5.54 -2.03
CA VAL A 85 11.65 -6.17 -1.65
C VAL A 85 11.52 -6.32 -0.14
N LEU A 86 12.60 -6.72 0.55
CA LEU A 86 12.60 -6.89 2.00
C LEU A 86 12.78 -5.57 2.76
N GLY A 87 13.50 -4.60 2.19
CA GLY A 87 13.78 -3.30 2.79
C GLY A 87 12.70 -2.25 2.54
N ALA A 88 12.00 -2.28 1.41
CA ALA A 88 10.90 -1.36 1.10
C ALA A 88 9.82 -1.27 2.20
N PRO A 89 9.29 -2.37 2.76
CA PRO A 89 8.31 -2.26 3.85
C PRO A 89 8.89 -1.62 5.12
N ALA A 90 10.18 -1.85 5.41
CA ALA A 90 10.85 -1.20 6.55
C ALA A 90 11.04 0.31 6.30
N ILE A 91 11.41 0.70 5.08
CA ILE A 91 11.55 2.11 4.69
C ILE A 91 10.18 2.81 4.67
N ILE A 92 9.15 2.20 4.11
CA ILE A 92 7.78 2.74 4.11
C ILE A 92 7.27 2.89 5.55
N SER A 93 7.56 1.93 6.43
CA SER A 93 7.21 2.04 7.86
C SER A 93 7.98 3.17 8.55
N LEU A 94 9.26 3.36 8.24
CA LEU A 94 10.06 4.45 8.78
C LEU A 94 9.58 5.82 8.28
N VAL A 95 9.32 5.95 6.99
CA VAL A 95 8.76 7.15 6.36
C VAL A 95 7.36 7.44 6.93
N GLY A 96 6.51 6.42 7.08
CA GLY A 96 5.21 6.55 7.74
C GLY A 96 5.33 7.00 9.20
N LYS A 97 6.37 6.59 9.93
CA LYS A 97 6.63 7.08 11.29
C LYS A 97 7.18 8.51 11.33
N ILE A 98 8.00 8.90 10.34
CA ILE A 98 8.62 10.23 10.26
C ILE A 98 7.62 11.28 9.76
N PHE A 99 6.80 10.94 8.76
CA PHE A 99 5.83 11.84 8.14
C PHE A 99 4.41 11.69 8.69
N GLY A 100 4.12 10.61 9.41
CA GLY A 100 2.81 10.26 9.96
C GLY A 100 2.74 10.29 11.49
N SER A 101 3.46 11.21 12.15
CA SER A 101 3.11 11.66 13.50
C SER A 101 1.85 12.54 13.49
N LEU A 102 0.84 12.21 12.68
CA LEU A 102 -0.51 12.74 12.79
C LEU A 102 -1.46 11.56 13.02
N SER A 103 -1.87 11.47 14.30
CA SER A 103 -2.98 10.72 14.91
C SER A 103 -2.96 9.19 14.79
#